data_AF-A0A2V7RTR8-F1
#
_entry.id   AF-A0A2V7RTR8-F1
#
_cell.length_a   1.000
_cell.length_b   1.000
_cell.length_c   1.000
_cell.angle_alpha   90.00
_cell.angle_beta   90.00
_cell.angle_gamma   90.00
#
_symmetry.space_group_name_H-M   'P 1'
#
loop_
_entity.id
_entity.type
_entity.pdbx_description
1 polymer ?
#
loop_
_entity_poly.entity_id
_entity_poly.type
_entity_poly.pdbx_seq_one_letter_code
_entity_poly.pdbx_strand_id
1 'polypeptide(L)'
;MDVLQAWVDEYNGRARPAIRLGSAGEAGGAQLRLKYSPAEGQVSILHMVAVSRNGRPSILVQRFEGPAADTAVQAGMWASAQLGRRPAV
;
A
#
# COMPACT_ATOMS: atom_id res chain seq x y z
N MET A 1 12.31 13.08 1.96
CA MET A 1 12.56 11.85 1.18
C MET A 1 11.75 10.74 1.84
N ASP A 2 10.93 10.00 1.09
CA ASP A 2 10.13 8.89 1.64
C ASP A 2 11.07 7.74 1.99
N VAL A 3 11.30 7.49 3.29
CA VAL A 3 12.20 6.45 3.82
C VAL A 3 11.84 5.07 3.25
N LEU A 4 10.56 4.84 2.99
CA LEU A 4 10.10 3.59 2.40
C LEU A 4 10.57 3.43 0.95
N GLN A 5 10.44 4.49 0.15
CA GLN A 5 10.90 4.47 -1.24
C GLN A 5 12.41 4.21 -1.32
N ALA A 6 13.19 4.86 -0.46
CA ALA A 6 14.63 4.64 -0.38
C ALA A 6 14.98 3.17 -0.07
N TRP A 7 14.27 2.56 0.87
CA TRP A 7 14.47 1.14 1.22
C TRP A 7 14.04 0.19 0.09
N VAL A 8 12.91 0.46 -0.58
CA VAL A 8 12.41 -0.35 -1.70
C VAL A 8 13.39 -0.32 -2.87
N ASP A 9 13.96 0.84 -3.19
CA ASP A 9 14.94 0.98 -4.26
C ASP A 9 16.23 0.22 -3.94
N GLU A 10 16.75 0.33 -2.72
CA GLU A 10 17.91 -0.43 -2.25
C GLU A 10 17.67 -1.94 -2.32
N TYR A 11 16.51 -2.40 -1.85
CA TYR A 11 16.14 -3.82 -1.90
C TYR A 11 16.06 -4.34 -3.34
N ASN A 12 15.38 -3.62 -4.24
CA ASN A 12 15.26 -4.02 -5.64
C ASN A 12 16.63 -4.09 -6.34
N GLY A 13 17.54 -3.15 -6.05
CA GLY A 13 18.90 -3.15 -6.60
C GLY A 13 19.75 -4.32 -6.10
N ARG A 14 19.67 -4.61 -4.78
CA ARG A 14 20.44 -5.68 -4.14
C ARG A 14 19.90 -7.08 -4.45
N ALA A 15 18.61 -7.30 -4.27
CA ALA A 15 17.99 -8.61 -4.35
C ALA A 15 17.67 -9.04 -5.79
N ARG A 16 17.56 -8.08 -6.72
CA ARG A 16 17.18 -8.30 -8.13
C ARG A 16 16.02 -9.31 -8.26
N PRO A 17 14.91 -9.10 -7.52
CA PRO A 17 13.82 -10.06 -7.49
C PRO A 17 13.21 -10.24 -8.88
N ALA A 18 12.68 -11.43 -9.15
CA ALA A 18 11.95 -11.70 -10.40
C ALA A 18 10.75 -10.76 -10.58
N ILE A 19 10.20 -10.22 -9.49
CA ILE A 19 9.14 -9.22 -9.49
C ILE A 19 9.59 -8.02 -8.65
N ARG A 20 9.64 -6.83 -9.26
CA ARG A 20 10.05 -5.60 -8.57
C ARG A 20 8.97 -5.12 -7.60
N LEU A 21 9.42 -4.64 -6.45
CA LEU A 21 8.57 -4.00 -5.45
C LEU A 21 8.43 -2.50 -5.76
N GLY A 22 7.26 -1.93 -5.47
CA GLY A 22 7.05 -0.48 -5.47
C GLY A 22 6.40 -0.01 -4.16
N SER A 23 6.62 1.25 -3.81
CA SER A 23 5.95 1.93 -2.68
C SER A 23 5.02 3.03 -3.15
N ALA A 24 4.01 3.33 -2.34
CA ALA A 24 3.22 4.55 -2.49
C ALA A 24 2.55 4.92 -1.17
N GLY A 25 2.79 6.13 -0.67
CA GLY A 25 2.16 6.68 0.54
C GLY A 25 0.93 7.52 0.25
N GLU A 26 -0.04 7.52 1.16
CA GLU A 26 -1.14 8.50 1.20
C GLU A 26 -0.99 9.40 2.43
N ALA A 27 -0.96 10.72 2.22
CA ALA A 27 -0.66 11.72 3.25
C ALA A 27 -1.66 11.70 4.42
N GLY A 28 -1.20 11.57 5.68
CA GLY A 28 -2.01 11.78 6.90
C GLY A 28 -2.26 10.55 7.79
N GLY A 29 -1.34 9.57 7.83
CA GLY A 29 -1.46 8.36 8.66
C GLY A 29 -0.26 7.42 8.47
N ALA A 30 -0.02 6.51 9.43
CA ALA A 30 1.03 5.50 9.33
C ALA A 30 0.52 4.29 8.50
N GLN A 31 0.80 4.30 7.20
CA GLN A 31 0.43 3.23 6.28
C GLN A 31 1.61 2.81 5.42
N LEU A 32 1.62 1.54 5.03
CA LEU A 32 2.62 0.92 4.19
C LEU A 32 1.92 0.12 3.10
N ARG A 33 2.22 0.44 1.84
CA ARG A 33 1.65 -0.24 0.68
C ARG A 33 2.76 -0.87 -0.15
N LEU A 34 2.74 -2.19 -0.22
CA LEU A 34 3.61 -2.97 -1.11
C LEU A 34 2.82 -3.35 -2.35
N LYS A 35 3.38 -3.05 -3.52
CA LYS A 35 2.77 -3.38 -4.81
C LYS A 35 3.71 -4.22 -5.65
N TYR A 36 3.15 -5.13 -6.43
CA TYR A 36 3.84 -5.84 -7.50
C TYR A 36 2.89 -6.13 -8.66
N SER A 37 3.44 -6.28 -9.87
CA SER A 37 2.66 -6.60 -11.08
C SER A 37 2.86 -8.06 -11.48
N PRO A 38 1.88 -8.95 -11.22
CA PRO A 38 2.01 -10.36 -11.57
C PRO A 38 1.92 -10.64 -13.08
N ALA A 39 1.20 -9.79 -13.82
CA ALA A 39 1.02 -9.85 -15.25
C ALA A 39 0.78 -8.44 -15.81
N GLU A 40 0.86 -8.28 -17.13
CA GLU A 40 0.54 -7.01 -17.80
C GLU A 40 -0.89 -6.55 -17.45
N GLY A 41 -1.04 -5.28 -17.09
CA GLY A 41 -2.32 -4.70 -16.70
C GLY A 41 -2.85 -5.14 -15.32
N GLN A 42 -2.17 -6.03 -14.61
CA GLN A 42 -2.56 -6.47 -13.26
C GLN A 42 -1.67 -5.89 -12.16
N VAL A 43 -2.24 -5.78 -10.96
CA VAL A 43 -1.51 -5.43 -9.74
C VAL A 43 -1.97 -6.33 -8.59
N SER A 44 -1.01 -6.67 -7.74
CA SER A 44 -1.26 -7.21 -6.41
C SER A 44 -0.74 -6.23 -5.38
N ILE A 45 -1.56 -5.92 -4.39
CA ILE A 45 -1.30 -4.90 -3.38
C ILE A 45 -1.48 -5.52 -2.01
N LEU A 46 -0.44 -5.44 -1.17
CA LEU A 46 -0.55 -5.66 0.27
C LEU A 46 -0.56 -4.30 0.96
N HIS A 47 -1.69 -3.93 1.55
CA HIS A 47 -1.87 -2.66 2.22
C HIS A 47 -1.94 -2.85 3.73
N MET A 48 -1.02 -2.21 4.45
CA MET A 48 -0.94 -2.20 5.91
C MET A 48 -1.27 -0.80 6.43
N VAL A 49 -2.20 -0.69 7.37
CA VAL A 49 -2.63 0.59 7.94
C VAL A 49 -2.57 0.49 9.46
N ALA A 50 -1.79 1.36 10.10
CA ALA A 50 -1.79 1.50 11.54
C ALA A 50 -2.99 2.34 11.98
N VAL A 51 -3.77 1.81 12.91
CA VAL A 51 -5.00 2.40 13.44
C VAL A 51 -5.00 2.32 14.97
N SER A 52 -5.85 3.12 15.61
CA SER A 52 -6.26 2.86 17.00
C SER A 52 -7.62 2.18 16.99
N ARG A 53 -7.72 0.96 17.52
CA ARG A 53 -8.98 0.24 17.71
C ARG A 53 -9.23 0.07 19.21
N ASN A 54 -10.37 0.58 19.68
CA ASN A 54 -10.75 0.53 21.09
C ASN A 54 -9.65 1.08 22.03
N GLY A 55 -8.98 2.16 21.62
CA GLY A 55 -7.90 2.80 22.37
C GLY A 55 -6.55 2.07 22.33
N ARG A 56 -6.40 1.02 21.50
CA ARG A 56 -5.14 0.27 21.37
C ARG A 56 -4.55 0.40 19.96
N PRO A 57 -3.23 0.55 19.81
CA PRO A 57 -2.58 0.52 18.51
C PRO A 57 -2.79 -0.86 17.85
N SER A 58 -3.06 -0.86 16.56
CA SER A 58 -3.27 -2.08 15.76
C SER A 58 -2.83 -1.84 14.33
N ILE A 59 -2.45 -2.90 13.63
CA ILE A 59 -2.16 -2.86 12.19
C ILE A 59 -3.22 -3.70 11.49
N LEU A 60 -3.93 -3.10 10.55
CA LEU A 60 -4.82 -3.80 9.65
C LEU A 60 -4.08 -4.11 8.36
N VAL A 61 -4.28 -5.31 7.84
CA VAL A 61 -3.63 -5.80 6.63
C VAL A 61 -4.72 -6.28 5.68
N GLN A 62 -4.67 -5.83 4.43
CA GLN A 62 -5.58 -6.28 3.38
C GLN A 62 -4.81 -6.49 2.08
N ARG A 63 -5.13 -7.61 1.39
CA ARG A 63 -4.63 -7.91 0.04
C ARG A 63 -5.68 -7.54 -1.00
N PHE A 64 -5.22 -6.95 -2.10
CA PHE A 64 -6.02 -6.67 -3.29
C PHE A 64 -5.31 -7.23 -4.51
N GLU A 65 -6.07 -7.76 -5.47
CA GLU A 65 -5.52 -8.30 -6.72
C GLU A 65 -6.52 -8.09 -7.85
N GLY A 66 -6.03 -7.72 -9.03
CA GLY A 66 -6.87 -7.50 -10.21
C GLY A 66 -6.32 -6.44 -11.16
N PRO A 67 -7.20 -5.85 -12.01
CA PRO A 67 -6.84 -4.79 -12.94
C PRO A 67 -6.21 -3.58 -12.24
N ALA A 68 -5.10 -3.08 -12.77
CA ALA A 68 -4.25 -2.11 -12.08
C ALA A 68 -4.99 -0.83 -11.64
N ALA A 69 -5.84 -0.28 -12.50
CA ALA A 69 -6.60 0.95 -12.22
C ALA A 69 -7.61 0.74 -11.07
N ASP A 70 -8.50 -0.25 -11.22
CA ASP A 70 -9.59 -0.50 -10.26
C ASP A 70 -9.04 -0.96 -8.91
N THR A 71 -8.06 -1.87 -8.91
CA THR A 71 -7.46 -2.42 -7.70
C THR A 71 -6.70 -1.35 -6.92
N ALA A 72 -6.03 -0.41 -7.60
CA ALA A 72 -5.35 0.71 -6.93
C ALA A 72 -6.34 1.66 -6.24
N VAL A 73 -7.48 1.95 -6.86
CA VAL A 73 -8.55 2.77 -6.28
C VAL A 73 -9.16 2.07 -5.07
N GLN A 74 -9.53 0.80 -5.19
CA GLN A 74 -10.08 0.00 -4.09
C GLN A 74 -9.16 -0.02 -2.87
N ALA A 75 -7.84 -0.23 -3.10
CA ALA A 75 -6.85 -0.25 -2.03
C ALA A 75 -6.71 1.10 -1.32
N GLY A 76 -6.81 2.22 -2.05
CA GLY A 76 -6.78 3.58 -1.48
C GLY A 76 -8.05 3.91 -0.70
N MET A 77 -9.22 3.59 -1.26
CA MET A 77 -10.52 3.78 -0.61
C MET A 77 -10.62 3.03 0.72
N TRP A 78 -10.15 1.77 0.75
CA TRP A 78 -10.11 0.98 1.97
C TRP A 78 -9.24 1.63 3.05
N ALA A 79 -8.02 2.07 2.70
CA ALA A 79 -7.11 2.68 3.67
C ALA A 79 -7.64 4.04 4.17
N SER A 80 -8.19 4.85 3.27
CA SER A 80 -8.87 6.10 3.64
C SER A 80 -10.00 5.87 4.65
N ALA A 81 -10.82 4.83 4.44
CA ALA A 81 -11.86 4.44 5.39
C ALA A 81 -11.29 4.00 6.75
N GLN A 82 -10.21 3.21 6.77
CA GLN A 82 -9.58 2.77 8.03
C GLN A 82 -8.94 3.95 8.80
N LEU A 83 -8.46 4.96 8.08
CA LEU A 83 -7.85 6.17 8.66
C LEU A 83 -8.90 7.22 9.06
N GLY A 84 -10.19 6.92 8.92
CA GLY A 84 -11.27 7.85 9.27
C GLY A 84 -11.35 9.09 8.38
N ARG A 85 -10.73 9.05 7.19
CA ARG A 85 -10.80 10.15 6.23
C ARG A 85 -12.10 10.04 5.45
N ARG A 86 -12.93 11.09 5.50
CA ARG A 86 -14.08 11.19 4.60
C ARG A 86 -13.58 11.34 3.16
N PRO A 87 -14.25 10.73 2.16
CA PRO A 87 -14.00 11.07 0.76
C PRO A 87 -14.20 12.58 0.59
N ALA A 88 -13.32 13.24 -0.14
CA ALA A 88 -13.59 14.60 -0.59
C ALA A 88 -14.84 14.54 -1.48
N VAL A 89 -15.89 15.25 -1.07
CA VAL A 89 -17.11 15.48 -1.87
C VAL A 89 -16.78 16.47 -2.98
#